data_AF-A0A7V2W5D2-F1
#
_entry.id   AF-A0A7V2W5D2-F1
#
_cell.length_a   1.000
_cell.length_b   1.000
_cell.length_c   1.000
_cell.angle_alpha   90.00
_cell.angle_beta   90.00
_cell.angle_gamma   90.00
#
_symmetry.space_group_name_H-M   'P 1'
#
loop_
_entity.id
_entity.type
_entity.pdbx_description
1 polymer ?
#
loop_
_entity_poly.entity_id
_entity_poly.type
_entity_poly.pdbx_seq_one_letter_code
_entity_poly.pdbx_strand_id
1 'polypeptide(L)'
;MKELRKKFWLFFFAIALTGQSCSLTDNKKDTVVQVKDEFKINIIENLGSPRQLFFELESLEEQPCQNSSIDKYIVVGENKISLFIEDIQNNSDCNPGMTIAAGIANAGSLLNHPYDLLVSVRETVENEGSLFVTGKKYELSLFSDDGIQVEHAVLNKVPENFIWGYAAYDDETLGISTVANFIASLEEIAQAKQMDAGYYGHFTINENEEIEMRKQPAQNFSTPFFYEFTGSSIQLESILQQYRSLPESDQIEYAIFTSNGDVF
;
A
#
# COMPACT_ATOMS: atom_id res chain seq x y z
N MET A 1 1.39 -49.47 -83.79
CA MET A 1 0.30 -48.78 -83.07
C MET A 1 0.81 -48.51 -81.66
N LYS A 2 1.28 -47.29 -81.42
CA LYS A 2 0.55 -46.27 -80.64
C LYS A 2 0.36 -46.76 -79.20
N GLU A 3 1.22 -46.37 -78.26
CA GLU A 3 0.97 -45.14 -77.48
C GLU A 3 -0.53 -45.00 -77.22
N LEU A 4 -1.03 -45.63 -76.15
CA LEU A 4 -2.10 -45.14 -75.29
C LEU A 4 -2.40 -46.22 -74.24
N ARG A 5 -2.68 -45.79 -73.01
CA ARG A 5 -3.00 -46.60 -71.81
C ARG A 5 -1.81 -46.97 -70.91
N LYS A 6 -0.77 -46.14 -70.93
CA LYS A 6 -0.24 -45.58 -69.67
C LYS A 6 -1.36 -44.76 -69.02
N LYS A 7 -1.49 -44.84 -67.69
CA LYS A 7 -2.49 -44.15 -66.85
C LYS A 7 -3.88 -44.79 -66.91
N PHE A 8 -4.23 -45.62 -65.94
CA PHE A 8 -5.50 -45.51 -65.20
C PHE A 8 -5.75 -46.61 -64.16
N TRP A 9 -4.86 -47.60 -63.98
CA TRP A 9 -5.16 -48.73 -63.08
C TRP A 9 -3.98 -49.13 -62.20
N LEU A 10 -3.31 -48.12 -61.63
CA LEU A 10 -2.30 -48.26 -60.57
C LEU A 10 -2.66 -47.34 -59.39
N PHE A 11 -3.96 -47.21 -59.13
CA PHE A 11 -4.51 -46.23 -58.18
C PHE A 11 -5.58 -46.84 -57.28
N PHE A 12 -5.38 -48.07 -56.79
CA PHE A 12 -6.32 -48.64 -55.81
C PHE A 12 -5.68 -49.56 -54.75
N PHE A 13 -4.35 -49.60 -54.67
CA PHE A 13 -3.67 -50.45 -53.69
C PHE A 13 -2.38 -49.78 -53.19
N ALA A 14 -2.49 -48.51 -52.82
CA ALA A 14 -1.47 -47.79 -52.06
C ALA A 14 -2.08 -47.43 -50.70
N ILE A 15 -1.96 -48.38 -49.78
CA ILE A 15 -1.58 -48.11 -48.39
C ILE A 15 -2.56 -47.16 -47.67
N ALA A 16 -3.68 -47.75 -47.29
CA ALA A 16 -4.47 -47.37 -46.14
C ALA A 16 -3.68 -47.61 -44.85
N LEU A 17 -2.67 -46.78 -44.58
CA LEU A 17 -1.90 -46.74 -43.34
C LEU A 17 -1.26 -45.35 -43.21
N THR A 18 -1.29 -44.82 -42.00
CA THR A 18 -0.74 -43.52 -41.54
C THR A 18 -1.67 -42.31 -41.68
N GLY A 19 -2.69 -42.30 -40.83
CA GLY A 19 -3.43 -41.12 -40.44
C GLY A 19 -4.04 -41.26 -39.04
N GLN A 20 -3.41 -42.02 -38.14
CA GLN A 20 -3.67 -41.82 -36.72
C GLN A 20 -3.00 -40.50 -36.33
N SER A 21 -3.76 -39.42 -36.48
CA SER A 21 -3.53 -38.20 -35.70
C SER A 21 -3.63 -38.60 -34.25
N CYS A 22 -2.49 -38.92 -33.63
CA CYS A 22 -2.38 -38.94 -32.20
C CYS A 22 -2.62 -37.49 -31.76
N SER A 23 -3.85 -37.16 -31.35
CA SER A 23 -4.05 -36.00 -30.51
C SER A 23 -3.33 -36.31 -29.21
N LEU A 24 -2.12 -35.78 -29.06
CA LEU A 24 -1.59 -35.50 -27.73
C LEU A 24 -2.50 -34.42 -27.14
N THR A 25 -3.71 -34.83 -26.72
CA THR A 25 -4.38 -34.16 -25.62
C THR A 25 -3.60 -34.57 -24.39
N ASP A 26 -2.39 -34.01 -24.26
CA ASP A 26 -1.82 -33.77 -22.95
C ASP A 26 -2.76 -32.75 -22.31
N ASN A 27 -3.86 -33.26 -21.75
CA ASN A 27 -4.50 -32.64 -20.60
C ASN A 27 -3.51 -32.78 -19.44
N LYS A 28 -2.31 -32.19 -19.57
CA LYS A 28 -1.65 -31.65 -18.41
C LYS A 28 -2.64 -30.60 -17.93
N LYS A 29 -3.42 -30.96 -16.90
CA LYS A 29 -3.90 -29.95 -15.98
C LYS A 29 -2.65 -29.14 -15.66
N ASP A 30 -2.57 -27.92 -16.20
CA ASP A 30 -1.62 -26.94 -15.73
C ASP A 30 -1.82 -26.94 -14.22
N THR A 31 -0.87 -27.58 -13.54
CA THR A 31 -0.86 -27.57 -12.10
C THR A 31 -0.40 -26.16 -11.82
N VAL A 32 -1.36 -25.28 -11.55
CA VAL A 32 -1.07 -23.92 -11.09
C VAL A 32 -0.26 -24.12 -9.80
N VAL A 33 1.06 -24.01 -9.93
CA VAL A 33 1.97 -24.06 -8.80
C VAL A 33 1.79 -22.71 -8.12
N GLN A 34 0.92 -22.66 -7.12
CA GLN A 34 0.82 -21.46 -6.28
C GLN A 34 2.12 -21.32 -5.52
N VAL A 35 2.80 -20.19 -5.74
CA VAL A 35 4.00 -19.86 -4.97
C VAL A 35 3.52 -19.35 -3.61
N LYS A 36 4.06 -19.91 -2.53
CA LYS A 36 3.71 -19.45 -1.18
C LYS A 36 4.14 -18.00 -1.01
N ASP A 37 3.26 -17.18 -0.46
CA ASP A 37 3.58 -15.79 -0.12
C ASP A 37 4.75 -15.69 0.86
N GLU A 38 5.64 -14.72 0.61
CA GLU A 38 6.80 -14.45 1.46
C GLU A 38 6.80 -13.02 2.01
N PHE A 39 6.20 -12.09 1.26
CA PHE A 39 6.19 -10.67 1.60
C PHE A 39 4.78 -10.11 1.61
N LYS A 40 4.57 -9.06 2.39
CA LYS A 40 3.40 -8.20 2.35
C LYS A 40 3.79 -6.85 1.75
N ILE A 41 2.94 -6.32 0.89
CA ILE A 41 3.10 -5.02 0.24
C ILE A 41 1.93 -4.14 0.64
N ASN A 42 2.26 -2.94 1.12
CA ASN A 42 1.33 -1.86 1.34
C ASN A 42 1.78 -0.62 0.56
N ILE A 43 0.84 0.25 0.20
CA ILE A 43 1.14 1.53 -0.43
C ILE A 43 0.79 2.67 0.52
N ILE A 44 1.68 3.66 0.63
CA ILE A 44 1.47 4.84 1.48
C ILE A 44 1.93 6.10 0.74
N GLU A 45 1.28 7.23 1.01
CA GLU A 45 1.76 8.52 0.56
C GLU A 45 2.74 9.08 1.60
N ASN A 46 3.96 9.43 1.18
CA ASN A 46 4.81 10.31 1.95
C ASN A 46 4.36 11.75 1.67
N LEU A 47 3.72 12.36 2.67
CA LEU A 47 3.20 13.73 2.59
C LEU A 47 4.35 14.75 2.58
N GLY A 48 4.12 15.89 1.91
CA GLY A 48 5.15 16.88 1.64
C GLY A 48 4.93 17.60 0.32
N SER A 49 5.87 18.46 -0.04
CA SER A 49 5.87 19.16 -1.33
C SER A 49 7.15 18.85 -2.11
N PRO A 50 7.11 17.98 -3.13
CA PRO A 50 5.95 17.23 -3.63
C PRO A 50 5.67 15.96 -2.81
N ARG A 51 4.42 15.48 -2.86
CA ARG A 51 4.04 14.17 -2.29
C ARG A 51 4.63 13.02 -3.09
N GLN A 52 4.95 11.92 -2.42
CA GLN A 52 5.57 10.75 -3.05
C GLN A 52 4.83 9.46 -2.69
N LEU A 53 4.74 8.51 -3.62
CA LEU A 53 4.19 7.19 -3.36
C LEU A 53 5.30 6.25 -2.89
N PHE A 54 5.10 5.62 -1.73
CA PHE A 54 6.00 4.60 -1.19
C PHE A 54 5.31 3.24 -1.21
N PHE A 55 6.10 2.21 -1.48
CA PHE A 55 5.74 0.80 -1.25
C PHE A 55 6.41 0.36 0.04
N GLU A 56 5.62 0.07 1.07
CA GLU A 56 6.06 -0.52 2.32
C GLU A 56 6.03 -2.03 2.19
N LEU A 57 7.14 -2.66 2.54
CA LEU A 57 7.37 -4.09 2.42
C LEU A 57 7.61 -4.67 3.80
N GLU A 58 6.98 -5.81 4.08
CA GLU A 58 7.18 -6.57 5.31
C GLU A 58 7.36 -8.05 4.96
N SER A 59 8.22 -8.78 5.67
CA SER A 59 8.24 -10.23 5.60
C SER A 59 7.01 -10.81 6.29
N LEU A 60 6.50 -11.94 5.82
CA LEU A 60 5.41 -12.64 6.52
C LEU A 60 5.92 -13.45 7.72
N GLU A 61 7.17 -13.91 7.64
CA GLU A 61 7.82 -14.67 8.71
C GLU A 61 8.83 -13.81 9.46
N GLU A 62 8.93 -14.03 10.77
CA GLU A 62 9.89 -13.37 11.63
C GLU A 62 11.33 -13.82 11.30
N GLN A 63 12.24 -12.85 11.35
CA GLN A 63 13.66 -12.98 11.14
C GLN A 63 14.40 -12.95 12.47
N PRO A 64 15.51 -13.69 12.63
CA PRO A 64 16.21 -13.82 13.90
C PRO A 64 17.03 -12.58 14.31
N CYS A 65 17.14 -11.57 13.43
CA CYS A 65 17.88 -10.34 13.68
C CYS A 65 16.93 -9.14 13.67
N GLN A 66 16.94 -8.36 14.75
CA GLN A 66 16.08 -7.18 14.89
C GLN A 66 16.36 -6.07 13.87
N ASN A 67 17.55 -6.10 13.27
CA ASN A 67 17.99 -5.18 12.23
C ASN A 67 18.00 -5.83 10.85
N SER A 68 17.24 -6.93 10.64
CA SER A 68 16.98 -7.45 9.30
C SER A 68 16.22 -6.43 8.47
N SER A 69 16.55 -6.36 7.19
CA SER A 69 15.87 -5.46 6.23
C SER A 69 15.63 -6.18 4.92
N ILE A 70 14.64 -5.72 4.17
CA ILE A 70 14.40 -6.24 2.81
C ILE A 70 15.34 -5.51 1.85
N ASP A 71 16.03 -6.25 1.00
CA ASP A 71 16.74 -5.73 -0.17
C ASP A 71 15.76 -5.55 -1.31
N LYS A 72 15.74 -4.34 -1.84
CA LYS A 72 14.72 -3.90 -2.81
C LYS A 72 15.19 -2.68 -3.55
N TYR A 73 14.70 -2.56 -4.77
CA TYR A 73 14.78 -1.34 -5.56
C TYR A 73 13.53 -1.19 -6.41
N ILE A 74 13.33 0.04 -6.89
CA ILE A 74 12.22 0.39 -7.76
C ILE A 74 12.73 1.20 -8.94
N VAL A 75 12.23 0.87 -10.12
CA VAL A 75 12.52 1.56 -11.38
C VAL A 75 11.24 2.20 -11.86
N VAL A 76 11.25 3.53 -11.96
CA VAL A 76 10.09 4.32 -12.42
C VAL A 76 10.41 4.86 -13.80
N GLY A 77 9.70 4.36 -14.81
CA GLY A 77 9.71 4.86 -16.17
C GLY A 77 8.50 5.75 -16.47
N GLU A 78 8.36 6.15 -17.74
CA GLU A 78 7.26 7.04 -18.16
C GLU A 78 5.89 6.37 -18.00
N ASN A 79 5.75 5.09 -18.40
CA ASN A 79 4.50 4.35 -18.36
C ASN A 79 4.60 3.03 -17.58
N LYS A 80 5.76 2.73 -16.97
CA LYS A 80 6.01 1.46 -16.26
C LYS A 80 6.68 1.71 -14.92
N ILE A 81 6.24 1.01 -13.89
CA ILE A 81 6.88 0.94 -12.58
C ILE A 81 7.25 -0.52 -12.34
N SER A 82 8.51 -0.78 -12.01
CA SER A 82 9.00 -2.11 -11.65
C SER A 82 9.55 -2.09 -10.23
N LEU A 83 8.93 -2.83 -9.32
CA LEU A 83 9.40 -3.07 -7.95
C LEU A 83 10.09 -4.44 -7.91
N PHE A 84 11.31 -4.49 -7.40
CA PHE A 84 12.10 -5.70 -7.24
C PHE A 84 12.35 -5.95 -5.75
N ILE A 85 11.96 -7.13 -5.27
CA ILE A 85 12.13 -7.61 -3.89
C ILE A 85 13.12 -8.77 -3.96
N GLU A 86 14.37 -8.52 -3.61
CA GLU A 86 15.48 -9.44 -3.90
C GLU A 86 15.66 -10.47 -2.79
N ASP A 87 15.91 -10.04 -1.56
CA ASP A 87 16.10 -10.95 -0.43
C ASP A 87 15.91 -10.25 0.92
N ILE A 88 15.95 -11.01 2.00
CA ILE A 88 16.06 -10.48 3.35
C ILE A 88 17.54 -10.42 3.73
N GLN A 89 18.05 -9.21 3.96
CA GLN A 89 19.43 -8.96 4.38
C GLN A 89 19.53 -9.02 5.89
N ASN A 90 20.32 -9.98 6.38
CA ASN A 90 20.76 -10.03 7.76
C ASN A 90 22.11 -9.32 7.88
N ASN A 91 22.12 -8.17 8.56
CA ASN A 91 23.36 -7.42 8.79
C ASN A 91 24.38 -8.26 9.56
N SER A 92 25.68 -8.10 9.24
CA SER A 92 26.77 -8.84 9.91
C SER A 92 26.79 -8.60 11.43
N ASP A 93 26.38 -7.41 11.85
CA ASP A 93 26.18 -7.04 13.25
C ASP A 93 24.72 -7.30 13.67
N CYS A 94 24.32 -8.56 13.61
CA CYS A 94 22.96 -8.99 13.96
C CYS A 94 22.64 -8.69 15.43
N ASN A 95 21.60 -7.89 15.66
CA ASN A 95 21.00 -7.72 16.98
C ASN A 95 20.02 -8.86 17.22
N PRO A 96 20.30 -9.81 18.13
CA PRO A 96 19.47 -11.00 18.27
C PRO A 96 18.05 -10.65 18.74
N GLY A 97 17.06 -11.24 18.09
CA GLY A 97 15.65 -11.11 18.45
C GLY A 97 14.76 -11.31 17.24
N MET A 98 13.63 -11.99 17.43
CA MET A 98 12.66 -12.24 16.37
C MET A 98 11.92 -10.95 16.00
N THR A 99 11.91 -10.59 14.72
CA THR A 99 11.18 -9.42 14.21
C THR A 99 10.75 -9.59 12.76
N ILE A 100 9.79 -8.81 12.30
CA ILE A 100 9.46 -8.73 10.86
C ILE A 100 10.51 -7.88 10.15
N ALA A 101 11.10 -8.39 9.06
CA ALA A 101 11.97 -7.57 8.23
C ALA A 101 11.12 -6.58 7.44
N ALA A 102 11.55 -5.32 7.42
CA ALA A 102 10.84 -4.26 6.72
C ALA A 102 11.70 -3.61 5.63
N GLY A 103 11.04 -3.00 4.66
CA GLY A 103 11.68 -2.21 3.61
C GLY A 103 10.73 -1.16 3.05
N ILE A 104 11.29 -0.09 2.50
CA ILE A 104 10.52 0.96 1.81
C ILE A 104 11.15 1.19 0.44
N ALA A 105 10.33 1.18 -0.61
CA ALA A 105 10.71 1.57 -1.96
C ALA A 105 9.96 2.84 -2.36
N ASN A 106 10.69 3.87 -2.78
CA ASN A 106 10.14 5.19 -3.13
C ASN A 106 9.90 5.30 -4.64
N ALA A 107 8.63 5.33 -5.07
CA ALA A 107 8.25 5.53 -6.47
C ALA A 107 8.25 7.01 -6.89
N GLY A 108 8.54 7.92 -5.95
CA GLY A 108 8.57 9.36 -6.18
C GLY A 108 7.17 9.94 -6.39
N SER A 109 7.14 11.14 -6.97
CA SER A 109 5.91 11.82 -7.34
C SER A 109 5.44 11.33 -8.70
N LEU A 110 4.25 10.72 -8.74
CA LEU A 110 3.67 10.16 -9.96
C LEU A 110 2.65 11.13 -10.58
N LEU A 111 2.60 11.14 -11.91
CA LEU A 111 1.59 11.89 -12.65
C LEU A 111 0.26 11.14 -12.62
N ASN A 112 -0.84 11.87 -12.83
CA ASN A 112 -2.16 11.25 -12.95
C ASN A 112 -2.27 10.51 -14.29
N HIS A 113 -1.92 9.22 -14.27
CA HIS A 113 -1.90 8.33 -15.42
C HIS A 113 -1.90 6.86 -14.92
N PRO A 114 -2.45 5.90 -15.68
CA PRO A 114 -2.19 4.48 -15.44
C PRO A 114 -0.73 4.10 -15.75
N TYR A 115 -0.09 3.33 -14.89
CA TYR A 115 1.22 2.73 -15.13
C TYR A 115 1.08 1.22 -15.25
N ASP A 116 1.82 0.60 -16.17
CA ASP A 116 2.09 -0.83 -16.11
C ASP A 116 2.91 -1.11 -14.85
N LEU A 117 2.49 -2.09 -14.04
CA LEU A 117 3.18 -2.46 -12.81
C LEU A 117 3.79 -3.85 -12.96
N LEU A 118 5.05 -3.99 -12.56
CA LEU A 118 5.72 -5.26 -12.37
C LEU A 118 6.21 -5.35 -10.93
N VAL A 119 5.86 -6.43 -10.22
CA VAL A 119 6.46 -6.78 -8.94
C VAL A 119 7.20 -8.08 -9.08
N SER A 120 8.53 -8.04 -8.95
CA SER A 120 9.39 -9.22 -9.03
C SER A 120 9.88 -9.63 -7.64
N VAL A 121 9.79 -10.92 -7.32
CA VAL A 121 10.33 -11.51 -6.10
C VAL A 121 11.46 -12.47 -6.47
N ARG A 122 12.66 -12.23 -5.93
CA ARG A 122 13.87 -13.06 -6.11
C ARG A 122 14.18 -13.38 -7.58
N GLU A 123 13.91 -12.45 -8.50
CA GLU A 123 14.04 -12.61 -9.97
C GLU A 123 13.33 -13.86 -10.57
N THR A 124 12.49 -14.55 -9.79
CA THR A 124 11.92 -15.86 -10.16
C THR A 124 10.41 -15.83 -10.26
N VAL A 125 9.77 -14.96 -9.49
CA VAL A 125 8.33 -14.74 -9.51
C VAL A 125 8.06 -13.33 -10.01
N GLU A 126 7.25 -13.20 -11.05
CA GLU A 126 6.88 -11.92 -11.64
C GLU A 126 5.36 -11.77 -11.62
N ASN A 127 4.90 -10.73 -10.92
CA ASN A 127 3.50 -10.35 -10.84
C ASN A 127 3.29 -9.08 -11.68
N GLU A 128 2.66 -9.24 -12.83
CA GLU A 128 2.29 -8.13 -13.71
C GLU A 128 0.93 -7.54 -13.31
N GLY A 129 0.73 -6.26 -13.62
CA GLY A 129 -0.51 -5.56 -13.33
C GLY A 129 -0.49 -4.10 -13.74
N SER A 130 -1.22 -3.29 -12.98
CA SER A 130 -1.37 -1.85 -13.21
C SER A 130 -1.46 -1.07 -11.91
N LEU A 131 -0.97 0.18 -11.95
CA LEU A 131 -1.16 1.19 -10.93
C LEU A 131 -1.90 2.38 -11.54
N PHE A 132 -3.16 2.58 -11.16
CA PHE A 132 -3.95 3.73 -11.58
C PHE A 132 -3.72 4.90 -10.62
N VAL A 133 -3.10 5.97 -11.12
CA VAL A 133 -2.88 7.20 -10.35
C VAL A 133 -3.89 8.25 -10.77
N THR A 134 -4.68 8.74 -9.82
CA THR A 134 -5.65 9.82 -10.04
C THR A 134 -5.40 10.97 -9.09
N GLY A 135 -6.13 12.08 -9.27
CA GLY A 135 -6.10 13.19 -8.31
C GLY A 135 -6.65 12.82 -6.92
N LYS A 136 -7.33 11.68 -6.77
CA LYS A 136 -8.00 11.29 -5.51
C LYS A 136 -7.45 10.03 -4.86
N LYS A 137 -6.83 9.13 -5.63
CA LYS A 137 -6.37 7.83 -5.12
C LYS A 137 -5.28 7.21 -5.99
N TYR A 138 -4.57 6.25 -5.41
CA TYR A 138 -3.79 5.22 -6.07
C TYR A 138 -4.55 3.90 -5.99
N GLU A 139 -4.58 3.14 -7.08
CA GLU A 139 -5.23 1.83 -7.13
C GLU A 139 -4.33 0.83 -7.85
N LEU A 140 -3.89 -0.18 -7.09
CA LEU A 140 -3.02 -1.25 -7.52
C LEU A 140 -3.86 -2.47 -7.87
N SER A 141 -3.62 -3.05 -9.05
CA SER A 141 -4.27 -4.28 -9.49
C SER A 141 -3.23 -5.18 -10.14
N LEU A 142 -3.04 -6.38 -9.59
CA LEU A 142 -2.15 -7.40 -10.16
C LEU A 142 -2.97 -8.54 -10.77
N PHE A 143 -2.43 -9.17 -11.81
CA PHE A 143 -3.03 -10.36 -12.42
C PHE A 143 -2.79 -11.62 -11.59
N SER A 144 -1.69 -11.64 -10.82
CA SER A 144 -1.31 -12.65 -9.84
C SER A 144 -0.67 -11.98 -8.63
N ASP A 145 -0.68 -12.66 -7.49
CA ASP A 145 -0.07 -12.25 -6.23
C ASP A 145 0.92 -13.32 -5.72
N ASP A 146 1.44 -14.17 -6.62
CA ASP A 146 2.38 -15.23 -6.27
C ASP A 146 3.58 -14.66 -5.49
N GLY A 147 3.83 -15.18 -4.29
CA GLY A 147 4.95 -14.75 -3.44
C GLY A 147 4.69 -13.47 -2.63
N ILE A 148 3.55 -12.80 -2.78
CA ILE A 148 3.24 -11.53 -2.10
C ILE A 148 1.79 -11.44 -1.60
N GLN A 149 1.55 -10.65 -0.57
CA GLN A 149 0.21 -10.26 -0.12
C GLN A 149 0.05 -8.75 -0.25
N VAL A 150 -0.98 -8.29 -0.97
CA VAL A 150 -1.30 -6.86 -1.03
C VAL A 150 -2.25 -6.52 0.12
N GLU A 151 -1.77 -5.71 1.07
CA GLU A 151 -2.56 -5.33 2.25
C GLU A 151 -3.69 -4.35 1.88
N HIS A 152 -3.35 -3.26 1.19
CA HIS A 152 -4.30 -2.27 0.68
C HIS A 152 -4.05 -2.03 -0.80
N ALA A 153 -4.95 -2.52 -1.65
CA ALA A 153 -4.90 -2.28 -3.09
C ALA A 153 -5.33 -0.85 -3.46
N VAL A 154 -6.08 -0.17 -2.60
CA VAL A 154 -6.56 1.20 -2.82
C VAL A 154 -6.07 2.10 -1.70
N LEU A 155 -5.41 3.20 -2.08
CA LEU A 155 -4.96 4.27 -1.20
C LEU A 155 -5.62 5.57 -1.65
N ASN A 156 -6.54 6.08 -0.85
CA ASN A 156 -7.08 7.42 -1.05
C ASN A 156 -6.02 8.47 -0.69
N LYS A 157 -5.94 9.54 -1.48
CA LYS A 157 -5.04 10.67 -1.22
C LYS A 157 -5.65 11.54 -0.13
N VAL A 158 -4.83 11.95 0.84
CA VAL A 158 -5.24 12.93 1.85
C VAL A 158 -5.58 14.24 1.12
N PRO A 159 -6.77 14.85 1.31
CA PRO A 159 -7.09 16.11 0.64
C PRO A 159 -6.09 17.21 1.00
N GLU A 160 -5.92 18.20 0.11
CA GLU A 160 -5.22 19.44 0.49
C GLU A 160 -6.02 20.19 1.57
N ASN A 161 -5.32 21.03 2.34
CA ASN A 161 -5.91 21.81 3.43
C ASN A 161 -6.65 20.91 4.44
N PHE A 162 -6.02 19.81 4.82
CA PHE A 162 -6.62 18.82 5.70
C PHE A 162 -5.75 18.63 6.93
N ILE A 163 -6.40 18.57 8.09
CA ILE A 163 -5.77 18.20 9.35
C ILE A 163 -6.49 17.02 9.95
N TRP A 164 -5.74 16.18 10.66
CA TRP A 164 -6.28 15.11 11.47
C TRP A 164 -5.40 14.91 12.69
N GLY A 165 -5.88 14.13 13.64
CA GLY A 165 -5.10 13.85 14.84
C GLY A 165 -5.95 13.29 15.94
N TYR A 166 -5.45 13.43 17.15
CA TYR A 166 -6.13 12.96 18.35
C TYR A 166 -5.74 13.78 19.57
N ALA A 167 -6.60 13.69 20.58
CA ALA A 167 -6.24 13.97 21.95
C ALA A 167 -6.52 12.72 22.80
N ALA A 168 -5.51 12.24 23.52
CA ALA A 168 -5.54 10.96 24.22
C ALA A 168 -5.15 11.11 25.69
N TYR A 169 -5.80 10.38 26.58
CA TYR A 169 -5.67 10.52 28.04
C TYR A 169 -6.02 9.21 28.76
N ASP A 170 -5.53 9.06 30.00
CA ASP A 170 -5.82 7.89 30.84
C ASP A 170 -6.89 8.15 31.89
N ASP A 171 -6.98 9.38 32.41
CA ASP A 171 -7.98 9.76 33.41
C ASP A 171 -9.20 10.40 32.73
N GLU A 172 -10.30 9.66 32.65
CA GLU A 172 -11.54 10.13 32.03
C GLU A 172 -12.13 11.36 32.73
N THR A 173 -11.97 11.48 34.05
CA THR A 173 -12.58 12.56 34.82
C THR A 173 -11.90 13.90 34.59
N LEU A 174 -10.60 13.88 34.30
CA LEU A 174 -9.80 15.08 33.99
C LEU A 174 -9.80 15.35 32.48
N GLY A 175 -9.54 14.30 31.68
CA GLY A 175 -9.29 14.43 30.25
C GLY A 175 -10.49 14.87 29.43
N ILE A 176 -11.70 14.36 29.72
CA ILE A 176 -12.85 14.52 28.81
C ILE A 176 -13.22 15.99 28.57
N SER A 177 -13.20 16.81 29.62
CA SER A 177 -13.59 18.22 29.52
C SER A 177 -12.52 19.05 28.81
N THR A 178 -11.25 18.79 29.12
CA THR A 178 -10.10 19.48 28.51
C THR A 178 -9.96 19.12 27.03
N VAL A 179 -10.17 17.84 26.67
CA VAL A 179 -10.20 17.39 25.28
C VAL A 179 -11.39 17.99 24.53
N ALA A 180 -12.60 18.01 25.11
CA ALA A 180 -13.75 18.63 24.45
C ALA A 180 -13.51 20.11 24.13
N ASN A 181 -12.86 20.86 25.03
CA ASN A 181 -12.49 22.25 24.80
C ASN A 181 -11.43 22.39 23.69
N PHE A 182 -10.43 21.49 23.66
CA PHE A 182 -9.43 21.45 22.60
C PHE A 182 -10.06 21.25 21.22
N ILE A 183 -10.95 20.26 21.10
CA ILE A 183 -11.70 20.01 19.86
C ILE A 183 -12.54 21.23 19.47
N ALA A 184 -13.27 21.82 20.41
CA ALA A 184 -14.06 23.04 20.15
C ALA A 184 -13.17 24.20 19.64
N SER A 185 -11.94 24.33 20.15
CA SER A 185 -11.00 25.36 19.69
C SER A 185 -10.50 25.12 18.27
N LEU A 186 -10.36 23.86 17.85
CA LEU A 186 -10.06 23.51 16.46
C LEU A 186 -11.24 23.83 15.55
N GLU A 187 -12.47 23.56 15.99
CA GLU A 187 -13.70 23.83 15.25
C GLU A 187 -13.96 25.34 15.04
N GLU A 188 -13.36 26.22 15.85
CA GLU A 188 -13.39 27.67 15.61
C GLU A 188 -12.58 28.12 14.40
N ILE A 189 -11.58 27.32 13.99
CA ILE A 189 -10.64 27.66 12.90
C ILE A 189 -10.67 26.68 11.72
N ALA A 190 -11.40 25.58 11.85
CA ALA A 190 -11.49 24.50 10.88
C ALA A 190 -12.95 24.16 10.58
N GLN A 191 -13.21 23.44 9.50
CA GLN A 191 -14.55 23.08 9.06
C GLN A 191 -14.68 21.56 8.96
N ALA A 192 -15.86 21.04 9.27
CA ALA A 192 -16.16 19.64 9.02
C ALA A 192 -15.96 19.32 7.52
N LYS A 193 -15.22 18.26 7.24
CA LYS A 193 -14.97 17.75 5.89
C LYS A 193 -15.71 16.44 5.74
N GLN A 194 -16.48 16.25 4.67
CA GLN A 194 -16.95 14.92 4.33
C GLN A 194 -15.83 14.14 3.63
N MET A 195 -15.61 12.90 4.06
CA MET A 195 -14.57 12.01 3.55
C MET A 195 -15.21 10.70 3.07
N ASP A 196 -14.74 10.19 1.94
CA ASP A 196 -15.13 8.85 1.50
C ASP A 196 -14.48 7.81 2.43
N ALA A 197 -15.22 6.77 2.81
CA ALA A 197 -14.68 5.66 3.59
C ALA A 197 -13.51 4.98 2.84
N GLY A 198 -12.50 4.52 3.59
CA GLY A 198 -11.34 3.81 3.05
C GLY A 198 -10.00 4.22 3.67
N TYR A 199 -8.94 3.63 3.15
CA TYR A 199 -7.57 3.78 3.64
C TYR A 199 -6.88 5.00 3.02
N TYR A 200 -6.26 5.85 3.85
CA TYR A 200 -5.55 7.07 3.47
C TYR A 200 -4.05 7.04 3.82
N GLY A 201 -3.49 5.86 4.10
CA GLY A 201 -2.06 5.70 4.40
C GLY A 201 -1.71 5.95 5.87
N HIS A 202 -2.25 7.01 6.44
CA HIS A 202 -1.99 7.46 7.83
C HIS A 202 -3.16 7.19 8.78
N PHE A 203 -4.35 7.03 8.21
CA PHE A 203 -5.59 6.74 8.90
C PHE A 203 -6.55 6.04 7.94
N THR A 204 -7.61 5.48 8.49
CA THR A 204 -8.74 4.90 7.75
C THR A 204 -10.01 5.62 8.17
N ILE A 205 -10.88 5.93 7.22
CA ILE A 205 -12.24 6.42 7.51
C ILE A 205 -13.19 5.23 7.39
N ASN A 206 -13.92 4.92 8.46
CA ASN A 206 -14.88 3.82 8.46
C ASN A 206 -16.24 4.23 7.85
N GLU A 207 -17.18 3.30 7.77
CA GLU A 207 -18.52 3.55 7.18
C GLU A 207 -19.37 4.56 7.97
N ASN A 208 -19.02 4.84 9.23
CA ASN A 208 -19.69 5.83 10.08
C ASN A 208 -19.04 7.22 10.02
N GLU A 209 -18.11 7.43 9.08
CA GLU A 209 -17.29 8.65 8.96
C GLU A 209 -16.39 8.90 10.19
N GLU A 210 -16.06 7.87 10.95
CA GLU A 210 -15.09 7.95 12.06
C GLU A 210 -13.68 7.65 11.57
N ILE A 211 -12.70 8.33 12.16
CA ILE A 211 -11.29 8.18 11.81
C ILE A 211 -10.60 7.16 12.73
N GLU A 212 -9.91 6.21 12.11
CA GLU A 212 -9.07 5.23 12.79
C GLU A 212 -7.60 5.52 12.44
N MET A 213 -6.83 5.95 13.44
CA MET A 213 -5.42 6.27 13.28
C MET A 213 -4.61 5.00 13.00
N ARG A 214 -3.69 5.05 12.01
CA ARG A 214 -2.78 3.93 11.75
C ARG A 214 -1.87 3.63 12.96
N LYS A 215 -1.42 4.69 13.65
CA LYS A 215 -0.72 4.59 14.92
C LYS A 215 -1.65 5.07 16.03
N GLN A 216 -2.13 4.12 16.83
CA GLN A 216 -2.98 4.43 17.98
C GLN A 216 -2.14 5.02 19.12
N PRO A 217 -2.68 5.99 19.87
CA PRO A 217 -2.07 6.46 21.11
C PRO A 217 -1.96 5.33 22.14
N ALA A 218 -1.03 5.48 23.09
CA ALA A 218 -0.80 4.47 24.12
C ALA A 218 -1.81 4.55 25.29
N GLN A 219 -2.51 5.68 25.41
CA GLN A 219 -3.46 5.97 26.47
C GLN A 219 -4.78 5.22 26.27
N ASN A 220 -5.51 5.02 27.36
CA ASN A 220 -6.75 4.22 27.37
C ASN A 220 -7.92 4.88 26.62
N PHE A 221 -7.95 6.20 26.57
CA PHE A 221 -8.98 6.98 25.89
C PHE A 221 -8.37 7.87 24.83
N SER A 222 -9.07 8.01 23.70
CA SER A 222 -8.65 8.87 22.60
C SER A 222 -9.88 9.45 21.92
N THR A 223 -9.83 10.75 21.62
CA THR A 223 -10.80 11.43 20.76
C THR A 223 -10.09 11.83 19.47
N PRO A 224 -10.19 11.02 18.42
CA PRO A 224 -9.60 11.36 17.14
C PRO A 224 -10.49 12.38 16.40
N PHE A 225 -9.89 13.18 15.53
CA PHE A 225 -10.60 14.21 14.77
C PHE A 225 -10.00 14.39 13.39
N PHE A 226 -10.77 15.01 12.49
CA PHE A 226 -10.28 15.49 11.20
C PHE A 226 -11.13 16.64 10.68
N TYR A 227 -10.49 17.59 9.99
CA TYR A 227 -11.14 18.81 9.50
C TYR A 227 -10.49 19.33 8.22
N GLU A 228 -11.26 20.10 7.46
CA GLU A 228 -10.72 21.03 6.48
C GLU A 228 -10.17 22.26 7.19
N PHE A 229 -8.90 22.59 6.92
CA PHE A 229 -8.20 23.67 7.58
C PHE A 229 -7.43 24.50 6.55
N THR A 230 -7.87 25.74 6.37
CA THR A 230 -7.26 26.72 5.44
C THR A 230 -6.47 27.81 6.18
N GLY A 231 -6.34 27.70 7.50
CA GLY A 231 -5.53 28.60 8.31
C GLY A 231 -4.03 28.30 8.19
N SER A 232 -3.25 28.88 9.11
CA SER A 232 -1.79 28.71 9.15
C SER A 232 -1.35 27.75 10.25
N SER A 233 -0.21 27.08 10.05
CA SER A 233 0.44 26.24 11.06
C SER A 233 0.66 26.97 12.39
N ILE A 234 0.90 28.29 12.36
CA ILE A 234 1.04 29.13 13.56
C ILE A 234 -0.24 29.11 14.42
N GLN A 235 -1.43 29.05 13.82
CA GLN A 235 -2.69 28.96 14.57
C GLN A 235 -2.82 27.60 15.26
N LEU A 236 -2.45 26.52 14.58
CA LEU A 236 -2.44 25.16 15.16
C LEU A 236 -1.45 25.07 16.32
N GLU A 237 -0.23 25.59 16.13
CA GLU A 237 0.79 25.67 17.18
C GLU A 237 0.30 26.47 18.39
N SER A 238 -0.34 27.62 18.15
CA SER A 238 -0.87 28.47 19.22
C SER A 238 -1.93 27.75 20.05
N ILE A 239 -2.84 27.02 19.41
CA ILE A 239 -3.85 26.22 20.12
C ILE A 239 -3.16 25.11 20.92
N LEU A 240 -2.26 24.34 20.30
CA LEU A 240 -1.56 23.27 21.01
C LEU A 240 -0.77 23.78 22.21
N GLN A 241 -0.08 24.93 22.08
CA GLN A 241 0.64 25.54 23.18
C GLN A 241 -0.28 25.99 24.32
N GLN A 242 -1.46 26.52 24.01
CA GLN A 242 -2.46 26.87 25.02
C GLN A 242 -2.83 25.63 25.86
N TYR A 243 -3.15 24.50 25.23
CA TYR A 243 -3.55 23.29 25.94
C TYR A 243 -2.39 22.57 26.63
N ARG A 244 -1.21 22.55 26.00
CA ARG A 244 0.03 22.00 26.60
C ARG A 244 0.58 22.84 27.75
N SER A 245 0.06 24.05 27.98
CA SER A 245 0.42 24.89 29.12
C SER A 245 -0.51 24.75 30.32
N LEU A 246 -1.60 23.98 30.18
CA LEU A 246 -2.53 23.74 31.27
C LEU A 246 -1.91 22.82 32.34
N PRO A 247 -2.29 22.94 33.62
CA PRO A 247 -1.74 22.09 34.69
C PRO A 247 -1.93 20.57 34.46
N GLU A 248 -2.92 20.19 33.67
CA GLU A 248 -3.28 18.80 33.35
C GLU A 248 -2.59 18.29 32.06
N SER A 249 -1.78 19.12 31.38
CA SER A 249 -1.17 18.80 30.08
C SER A 249 -0.34 17.53 30.08
N ASP A 250 0.32 17.22 31.20
CA ASP A 250 1.19 16.05 31.32
C ASP A 250 0.39 14.72 31.30
N GLN A 251 -0.94 14.80 31.37
CA GLN A 251 -1.86 13.66 31.37
C GLN A 251 -2.62 13.52 30.04
N ILE A 252 -2.43 14.46 29.11
CA ILE A 252 -3.13 14.48 27.82
C ILE A 252 -2.11 14.63 26.69
N GLU A 253 -2.05 13.62 25.83
CA GLU A 253 -1.28 13.68 24.59
C GLU A 253 -2.13 14.32 23.50
N TYR A 254 -1.60 15.36 22.86
CA TYR A 254 -2.21 16.01 21.70
C TYR A 254 -1.31 15.83 20.50
N ALA A 255 -1.87 15.42 19.37
CA ALA A 255 -1.17 15.36 18.09
C ALA A 255 -2.05 15.97 16.99
N ILE A 256 -1.48 16.88 16.19
CA ILE A 256 -2.08 17.36 14.95
C ILE A 256 -1.15 17.04 13.79
N PHE A 257 -1.69 16.41 12.76
CA PHE A 257 -1.02 16.11 11.50
C PHE A 257 -1.66 16.92 10.38
N THR A 258 -0.88 17.27 9.36
CA THR A 258 -1.36 18.06 8.22
C THR A 258 -1.12 17.37 6.89
N SER A 259 -1.92 17.73 5.88
CA SER A 259 -1.75 17.26 4.50
C SER A 259 -0.40 17.61 3.87
N ASN A 260 0.35 18.54 4.49
CA ASN A 260 1.70 18.93 4.08
C ASN A 260 2.80 18.06 4.72
N GLY A 261 2.45 17.14 5.62
CA GLY A 261 3.40 16.30 6.35
C GLY A 261 3.92 16.89 7.65
N ASP A 262 3.43 18.08 8.05
CA ASP A 262 3.78 18.66 9.35
C ASP A 262 3.13 17.88 10.50
N VAL A 263 3.85 17.79 11.62
CA VAL A 263 3.41 17.14 12.86
C VAL A 263 3.61 18.12 14.02
N PHE A 264 2.55 18.34 14.80
CA PHE A 264 2.54 19.29 15.92
C PHE A 264 2.19 18.62 17.25
#